data_AF-A0A1G9GSI3-F1
#
_entry.id   AF-A0A1G9GSI3-F1
#
_cell.length_a   1.000
_cell.length_b   1.000
_cell.length_c   1.000
_cell.angle_alpha   90.00
_cell.angle_beta   90.00
_cell.angle_gamma   90.00
#
_symmetry.space_group_name_H-M   'P 1'
#
loop_
_entity.id
_entity.type
_entity.pdbx_description
1 polymer ?
#
loop_
_entity_poly.entity_id
_entity_poly.type
_entity_poly.pdbx_seq_one_letter_code
_entity_poly.pdbx_strand_id
1 'polypeptide(L)'
;MEGDALNDDHTTALLSALEQRAEHGLAALREAHTTIADLERRLAELEADNQRLQQEVEARESASSPRSQGLAALMSRRPRFAARHHDSSTDDTAKQTQEQAKPSTPTAAAPAPAVAPEPVESTAESTPAAETPDEPQSRLPIGEAPSPQALLDEWYQRYPQTFFKGHTRPLKVGIHEDLVVREPWPDKLIRRALACYVHLPRYLKAVRAGAERVDLDGSNAGEVSDGEARYARRQLDELRAQNRTRKAQKAERQAQREKDARLEQKLGQLLSKHEQR
;
A
#
# COMPACT_ATOMS: atom_id res chain seq x y z
N MET A 1 51.31 -38.88 42.00
CA MET A 1 51.05 -38.66 40.56
C MET A 1 49.54 -38.58 40.36
N GLU A 2 48.87 -37.61 40.99
CA GLU A 2 47.40 -37.50 41.01
C GLU A 2 46.85 -36.25 40.30
N GLY A 3 47.72 -35.31 39.90
CA GLY A 3 47.32 -34.05 39.28
C GLY A 3 46.99 -34.12 37.79
N ASP A 4 47.49 -35.12 37.06
CA ASP A 4 47.21 -35.28 35.61
C ASP A 4 45.78 -35.77 35.38
N ALA A 5 45.37 -36.85 36.07
CA ALA A 5 44.06 -37.48 35.87
C ALA A 5 42.88 -36.50 36.05
N LEU A 6 42.98 -35.57 37.02
CA LEU A 6 41.95 -34.54 37.25
C LEU A 6 41.84 -33.50 36.12
N ASN A 7 42.93 -33.24 35.38
CA ASN A 7 42.91 -32.38 34.20
C ASN A 7 42.35 -33.13 32.98
N ASP A 8 42.67 -34.42 32.83
CA ASP A 8 42.12 -35.27 31.77
C ASP A 8 40.60 -35.43 31.90
N ASP A 9 40.09 -35.64 33.11
CA ASP A 9 38.64 -35.66 33.40
C ASP A 9 37.96 -34.32 33.07
N HIS A 10 38.62 -33.18 33.33
CA HIS A 10 38.06 -31.88 33.01
C HIS A 10 38.06 -31.58 31.50
N THR A 11 39.14 -31.93 30.80
CA THR A 11 39.24 -31.71 29.34
C THR A 11 38.29 -32.60 28.55
N THR A 12 38.11 -33.86 28.96
CA THR A 12 37.10 -34.75 28.37
C THR A 12 35.67 -34.26 28.62
N ALA A 13 35.36 -33.77 29.82
CA ALA A 13 34.06 -33.16 30.11
C ALA A 13 33.79 -31.89 29.27
N LEU A 14 34.80 -31.04 29.06
CA LEU A 14 34.70 -29.87 28.17
C LEU A 14 34.48 -30.29 26.71
N LEU A 15 35.20 -31.32 26.23
CA LEU A 15 35.04 -31.82 24.86
C LEU A 15 33.62 -32.36 24.63
N SER A 16 33.12 -33.19 25.55
CA SER A 16 31.75 -33.74 25.47
C SER A 16 30.68 -32.64 25.52
N ALA A 17 30.88 -31.58 26.33
CA ALA A 17 29.97 -30.44 26.35
C ALA A 17 29.97 -29.62 25.04
N LEU A 18 31.11 -29.55 24.34
CA LEU A 18 31.21 -28.94 23.02
C LEU A 18 30.54 -29.80 21.94
N GLU A 19 30.71 -31.12 21.99
CA GLU A 19 30.05 -32.09 21.11
C GLU A 19 28.52 -32.04 21.26
N GLN A 20 28.00 -32.14 22.49
CA GLN A 20 26.57 -32.00 22.77
C GLN A 20 26.01 -30.67 22.26
N ARG A 21 26.75 -29.56 22.43
CA ARG A 21 26.35 -28.25 21.91
C ARG A 21 26.32 -28.22 20.37
N ALA A 22 27.26 -28.90 19.70
CA ALA A 22 27.26 -29.02 18.25
C ALA A 22 26.10 -29.88 17.75
N GLU A 23 25.81 -31.01 18.41
CA GLU A 23 24.67 -31.88 18.10
C GLU A 23 23.34 -31.17 18.26
N HIS A 24 23.13 -30.44 19.37
CA HIS A 24 21.94 -29.59 19.56
C HIS A 24 21.81 -28.52 18.48
N GLY A 25 22.93 -27.90 18.05
CA GLY A 25 22.93 -26.95 16.93
C GLY A 25 22.51 -27.59 15.60
N LEU A 26 23.00 -28.79 15.30
CA LEU A 26 22.63 -29.54 14.11
C LEU A 26 21.17 -30.03 14.15
N ALA A 27 20.66 -30.42 15.32
CA ALA A 27 19.25 -30.76 15.51
C ALA A 27 18.35 -29.55 15.23
N ALA A 28 18.64 -28.39 15.81
CA ALA A 28 17.89 -27.16 15.58
C ALA A 28 17.92 -26.71 14.10
N LEU A 29 19.04 -26.91 13.39
CA LEU A 29 19.13 -26.64 11.95
C LEU A 29 18.26 -27.61 11.12
N ARG A 30 18.20 -28.90 11.49
CA ARG A 30 17.32 -29.87 10.83
C ARG A 30 15.84 -29.52 11.05
N GLU A 31 15.46 -29.18 12.27
CA GLU A 31 14.11 -28.71 12.60
C GLU A 31 13.75 -27.45 11.78
N ALA A 32 14.65 -26.46 11.74
CA ALA A 32 14.46 -25.27 10.91
C ALA A 32 14.24 -25.61 9.44
N HIS A 33 15.06 -26.49 8.85
CA HIS A 33 14.87 -26.94 7.46
C HIS A 33 13.54 -27.66 7.24
N THR A 34 13.08 -28.50 8.17
CA THR A 34 11.74 -29.11 8.06
C THR A 34 10.62 -28.08 8.12
N THR A 35 10.71 -27.07 8.99
CA THR A 35 9.71 -25.99 9.04
C THR A 35 9.71 -25.12 7.78
N ILE A 36 10.87 -24.90 7.16
CA ILE A 36 10.98 -24.17 5.88
C ILE A 36 10.27 -24.97 4.77
N ALA A 37 10.55 -26.27 4.64
CA ALA A 37 9.94 -27.12 3.64
C ALA A 37 8.40 -27.24 3.80
N ASP A 38 7.90 -27.25 5.03
CA ASP A 38 6.45 -27.24 5.30
C ASP A 38 5.80 -25.88 5.00
N LEU A 39 6.50 -24.76 5.24
CA LEU A 39 6.05 -23.42 4.85
C LEU A 39 6.04 -23.24 3.33
N GLU A 40 7.06 -23.74 2.63
CA GLU A 40 7.13 -23.75 1.16
C GLU A 40 5.98 -24.55 0.56
N ARG A 41 5.67 -25.75 1.09
CA ARG A 41 4.50 -26.54 0.67
C ARG A 41 3.20 -25.75 0.83
N ARG A 42 3.02 -25.11 1.99
CA ARG A 42 1.81 -24.31 2.27
C ARG A 42 1.70 -23.05 1.41
N LEU A 43 2.82 -22.44 1.02
CA LEU A 43 2.83 -21.34 0.06
C LEU A 43 2.39 -21.82 -1.33
N ALA A 44 2.92 -22.94 -1.82
CA ALA A 44 2.52 -23.52 -3.10
C ALA A 44 1.03 -23.90 -3.14
N GLU A 45 0.49 -24.45 -2.04
CA GLU A 45 -0.97 -24.69 -1.88
C GLU A 45 -1.77 -23.39 -2.00
N LEU A 46 -1.38 -22.34 -1.29
CA LEU A 46 -2.05 -21.04 -1.34
C LEU A 46 -1.93 -20.35 -2.70
N GLU A 47 -0.80 -20.50 -3.40
CA GLU A 47 -0.62 -19.99 -4.75
C GLU A 47 -1.54 -20.70 -5.76
N ALA A 48 -1.66 -22.03 -5.66
CA ALA A 48 -2.59 -22.81 -6.48
C ALA A 48 -4.06 -22.42 -6.22
N ASP A 49 -4.46 -22.24 -4.96
CA ASP A 49 -5.81 -21.76 -4.59
C ASP A 49 -6.08 -20.35 -5.14
N ASN A 50 -5.10 -19.44 -5.09
CA ASN A 50 -5.25 -18.09 -5.66
C ASN A 50 -5.37 -18.13 -7.19
N GLN A 51 -4.56 -18.93 -7.88
CA GLN A 51 -4.66 -19.11 -9.34
C GLN A 51 -6.03 -19.68 -9.74
N ARG A 52 -6.54 -20.66 -8.98
CA ARG A 52 -7.89 -21.20 -9.18
C ARG A 52 -8.96 -20.13 -8.96
N LEU A 53 -8.88 -19.33 -7.90
CA LEU A 53 -9.84 -18.24 -7.66
C LEU A 53 -9.80 -17.18 -8.78
N GLN A 54 -8.62 -16.85 -9.30
CA GLN A 54 -8.47 -15.97 -10.47
C GLN A 54 -9.17 -16.57 -11.71
N GLN A 55 -8.95 -17.84 -12.01
CA GLN A 55 -9.64 -18.55 -13.09
C GLN A 55 -11.16 -18.60 -12.89
N GLU A 56 -11.65 -18.80 -11.65
CA GLU A 56 -13.08 -18.76 -11.33
C GLU A 56 -13.68 -17.35 -11.49
N VAL A 57 -12.92 -16.28 -11.23
CA VAL A 57 -13.32 -14.90 -11.50
C VAL A 57 -13.33 -14.61 -13.00
N GLU A 58 -12.26 -14.93 -13.73
CA GLU A 58 -12.17 -14.78 -15.19
C GLU A 58 -13.28 -15.58 -15.91
N ALA A 59 -13.61 -16.78 -15.43
CA ALA A 59 -14.72 -17.59 -15.95
C ALA A 59 -16.09 -16.93 -15.71
N ARG A 60 -16.30 -16.27 -14.56
CA ARG A 60 -17.54 -15.52 -14.27
C ARG A 60 -17.61 -14.22 -15.08
N GLU A 61 -16.51 -13.50 -15.22
CA GLU A 61 -16.42 -12.29 -16.03
C GLU A 61 -16.66 -12.61 -17.51
N SER A 62 -15.99 -13.63 -18.05
CA SER A 62 -16.19 -14.08 -19.44
C SER A 62 -17.59 -14.67 -19.68
N ALA A 63 -18.23 -15.31 -18.70
CA ALA A 63 -19.63 -15.73 -18.80
C ALA A 63 -20.64 -14.55 -18.75
N SER A 64 -20.28 -13.43 -18.11
CA SER A 64 -21.07 -12.18 -18.10
C SER A 64 -20.84 -11.33 -19.36
N SER A 65 -19.61 -11.33 -19.87
CA SER A 65 -19.12 -10.53 -21.01
C SER A 65 -19.82 -10.73 -22.37
N PRO A 66 -20.39 -11.88 -22.80
CA PRO A 66 -21.11 -11.95 -24.08
C PRO A 66 -22.29 -10.97 -24.17
N ARG A 67 -22.86 -10.57 -23.03
CA ARG A 67 -23.96 -9.59 -22.97
C ARG A 67 -23.48 -8.15 -23.19
N SER A 68 -22.24 -7.82 -22.82
CA SER A 68 -21.62 -6.51 -23.05
C SER A 68 -20.82 -6.44 -24.34
N GLN A 69 -20.16 -7.52 -24.78
CA GLN A 69 -19.51 -7.58 -26.10
C GLN A 69 -20.51 -7.41 -27.25
N GLY A 70 -21.71 -8.01 -27.15
CA GLY A 70 -22.79 -7.77 -28.12
C GLY A 70 -23.18 -6.28 -28.20
N LEU A 71 -23.23 -5.60 -27.06
CA LEU A 71 -23.53 -4.16 -26.96
C LEU A 71 -22.39 -3.30 -27.54
N ALA A 72 -21.14 -3.59 -27.17
CA ALA A 72 -19.96 -2.90 -27.66
C ALA A 72 -19.74 -3.07 -29.17
N ALA A 73 -20.00 -4.27 -29.70
CA ALA A 73 -19.98 -4.53 -31.14
C ALA A 73 -21.10 -3.78 -31.88
N LEU A 74 -22.29 -3.64 -31.28
CA LEU A 74 -23.38 -2.83 -31.84
C LEU A 74 -23.03 -1.33 -31.85
N MET A 75 -22.48 -0.82 -30.75
CA MET A 75 -22.07 0.60 -30.62
C MET A 75 -20.93 0.95 -31.58
N SER A 76 -19.99 0.03 -31.80
CA SER A 76 -18.87 0.20 -32.74
C SER A 76 -19.28 0.17 -34.21
N ARG A 77 -20.49 -0.33 -34.55
CA ARG A 77 -20.96 -0.50 -35.92
C ARG A 77 -21.83 0.65 -36.44
N ARG A 78 -21.77 1.82 -35.80
CA ARG A 78 -22.51 3.02 -36.21
C ARG A 78 -21.85 3.67 -37.45
N PRO A 79 -22.49 3.67 -38.64
CA PRO A 79 -21.86 4.19 -39.85
C PRO A 79 -21.72 5.71 -39.80
N ARG A 80 -20.54 6.22 -40.15
CA ARG A 80 -20.29 7.66 -40.34
C ARG A 80 -20.95 8.11 -41.65
N PHE A 81 -22.13 8.74 -41.54
CA PHE A 81 -22.77 9.40 -42.68
C PHE A 81 -22.00 10.68 -43.06
N ALA A 82 -21.36 10.67 -44.22
CA ALA A 82 -20.87 11.86 -44.89
C ALA A 82 -21.84 12.25 -46.02
N ALA A 83 -22.06 13.56 -46.21
CA ALA A 83 -22.86 14.11 -47.30
C ALA A 83 -22.09 14.04 -48.65
N ARG A 84 -22.65 14.23 -49.86
CA ARG A 84 -23.94 14.81 -50.30
C ARG A 84 -24.15 14.57 -51.84
N HIS A 85 -25.41 14.68 -52.32
CA HIS A 85 -25.88 15.04 -53.69
C HIS A 85 -26.06 14.04 -54.86
N HIS A 86 -27.26 14.15 -55.49
CA HIS A 86 -27.71 13.87 -56.89
C HIS A 86 -27.57 12.44 -57.48
N ASP A 87 -28.40 11.93 -58.40
CA ASP A 87 -29.77 12.27 -58.92
C ASP A 87 -30.24 11.15 -59.89
N SER A 88 -31.55 11.06 -60.18
CA SER A 88 -32.19 10.25 -61.26
C SER A 88 -32.14 8.70 -61.12
N SER A 89 -33.07 7.86 -61.65
CA SER A 89 -34.45 8.03 -62.14
C SER A 89 -35.20 6.67 -62.24
N THR A 90 -36.54 6.72 -62.35
CA THR A 90 -37.50 5.74 -62.96
C THR A 90 -37.64 4.27 -62.48
N ASP A 91 -38.90 3.91 -62.15
CA ASP A 91 -39.68 2.68 -62.50
C ASP A 91 -39.23 1.26 -62.02
N ASP A 92 -40.10 0.25 -61.79
CA ASP A 92 -41.57 0.13 -61.95
C ASP A 92 -42.24 -0.87 -60.93
N THR A 93 -43.52 -0.62 -60.62
CA THR A 93 -44.64 -1.56 -60.34
C THR A 93 -44.57 -2.82 -59.42
N ALA A 94 -45.35 -2.73 -58.34
CA ALA A 94 -46.28 -3.72 -57.70
C ALA A 94 -45.84 -5.12 -57.22
N LYS A 95 -46.18 -5.40 -55.93
CA LYS A 95 -47.39 -6.20 -55.62
C LYS A 95 -47.96 -6.02 -54.19
N GLN A 96 -49.28 -5.78 -54.17
CA GLN A 96 -50.26 -6.06 -53.09
C GLN A 96 -50.28 -7.59 -52.74
N THR A 97 -50.84 -8.10 -51.63
CA THR A 97 -51.87 -7.59 -50.71
C THR A 97 -51.82 -8.26 -49.32
N GLN A 98 -52.61 -7.70 -48.39
CA GLN A 98 -53.15 -8.12 -47.06
C GLN A 98 -53.18 -9.66 -46.77
N GLU A 99 -53.27 -10.17 -45.54
CA GLU A 99 -54.00 -9.74 -44.33
C GLU A 99 -53.10 -9.87 -43.04
N GLN A 100 -53.53 -9.86 -41.76
CA GLN A 100 -54.86 -9.90 -41.13
C GLN A 100 -54.93 -9.11 -39.80
N ALA A 101 -55.81 -9.52 -38.88
CA ALA A 101 -56.51 -8.66 -37.95
C ALA A 101 -56.29 -8.95 -36.45
N LYS A 102 -56.46 -7.86 -35.69
CA LYS A 102 -56.62 -7.68 -34.23
C LYS A 102 -57.65 -8.64 -33.61
N PRO A 103 -57.66 -8.89 -32.28
CA PRO A 103 -58.15 -7.93 -31.25
C PRO A 103 -57.37 -8.00 -29.90
N SER A 104 -57.54 -7.20 -28.84
CA SER A 104 -58.08 -5.87 -28.55
C SER A 104 -58.04 -5.63 -27.03
N THR A 105 -57.31 -4.59 -26.58
CA THR A 105 -57.77 -3.58 -25.57
C THR A 105 -58.04 -3.97 -24.10
N PRO A 106 -58.39 -3.02 -23.19
CA PRO A 106 -57.61 -1.84 -22.76
C PRO A 106 -57.61 -1.67 -21.21
N THR A 107 -56.90 -0.66 -20.66
CA THR A 107 -57.50 0.34 -19.73
C THR A 107 -56.53 1.49 -19.38
N ALA A 108 -57.12 2.63 -19.02
CA ALA A 108 -56.63 3.93 -18.49
C ALA A 108 -55.20 4.06 -17.90
N ALA A 109 -54.56 5.24 -17.88
CA ALA A 109 -54.81 6.54 -18.56
C ALA A 109 -53.55 7.43 -18.45
N ALA A 110 -53.40 8.40 -19.36
CA ALA A 110 -52.33 9.41 -19.43
C ALA A 110 -52.53 10.56 -18.38
N PRO A 111 -51.58 11.52 -18.16
CA PRO A 111 -50.48 11.92 -19.04
C PRO A 111 -49.09 12.20 -18.41
N ALA A 112 -48.16 12.57 -19.31
CA ALA A 112 -46.73 12.86 -19.16
C ALA A 112 -46.44 14.23 -18.44
N PRO A 113 -45.17 14.72 -18.31
CA PRO A 113 -43.90 14.22 -18.87
C PRO A 113 -42.66 14.29 -17.94
N ALA A 114 -41.48 14.10 -18.56
CA ALA A 114 -40.18 14.70 -18.24
C ALA A 114 -39.10 13.84 -17.53
N VAL A 115 -38.08 13.51 -18.33
CA VAL A 115 -36.64 13.33 -18.01
C VAL A 115 -36.22 12.25 -16.99
N ALA A 116 -35.78 11.12 -17.52
CA ALA A 116 -34.52 10.48 -17.12
C ALA A 116 -33.62 10.41 -18.38
N PRO A 117 -32.28 10.44 -18.25
CA PRO A 117 -31.60 9.21 -17.86
C PRO A 117 -30.47 9.38 -16.82
N GLU A 118 -30.16 8.27 -16.16
CA GLU A 118 -28.86 8.00 -15.54
C GLU A 118 -27.81 7.58 -16.63
N PRO A 119 -26.78 6.76 -16.38
CA PRO A 119 -25.42 7.26 -16.13
C PRO A 119 -24.38 6.66 -17.12
N VAL A 120 -23.16 6.45 -16.64
CA VAL A 120 -22.03 5.65 -17.14
C VAL A 120 -21.02 6.24 -18.15
N GLU A 121 -19.83 6.45 -17.61
CA GLU A 121 -18.52 5.89 -18.03
C GLU A 121 -17.91 6.19 -19.41
N SER A 122 -16.71 6.79 -19.30
CA SER A 122 -15.43 6.26 -19.81
C SER A 122 -15.20 6.10 -21.31
N THR A 123 -14.09 6.67 -21.78
CA THR A 123 -13.37 6.16 -22.96
C THR A 123 -11.88 6.31 -22.70
N ALA A 124 -11.18 5.19 -22.61
CA ALA A 124 -9.72 5.14 -22.61
C ALA A 124 -9.18 5.34 -24.04
N GLU A 125 -7.89 5.64 -24.20
CA GLU A 125 -6.96 4.60 -24.69
C GLU A 125 -5.48 4.96 -24.43
N SER A 126 -4.69 3.91 -24.22
CA SER A 126 -3.22 3.91 -24.10
C SER A 126 -2.57 3.96 -25.51
N THR A 127 -1.26 4.01 -25.81
CA THR A 127 0.06 3.85 -25.13
C THR A 127 1.12 4.40 -26.16
N PRO A 128 2.40 3.97 -26.24
CA PRO A 128 3.52 4.00 -25.28
C PRO A 128 4.74 4.81 -25.81
N ALA A 129 5.67 5.19 -24.93
CA ALA A 129 7.10 5.37 -25.27
C ALA A 129 7.95 5.32 -23.99
N ALA A 130 9.14 4.70 -24.06
CA ALA A 130 10.01 4.47 -22.91
C ALA A 130 11.33 5.26 -23.01
N GLU A 131 11.91 5.56 -21.83
CA GLU A 131 13.31 5.96 -21.56
C GLU A 131 13.83 7.25 -22.25
N THR A 132 14.34 8.23 -21.51
CA THR A 132 15.61 8.12 -20.75
C THR A 132 15.70 9.17 -19.61
N PRO A 133 16.73 9.11 -18.72
CA PRO A 133 16.64 9.64 -17.35
C PRO A 133 17.37 10.99 -17.10
N ASP A 134 17.23 11.44 -15.85
CA ASP A 134 18.09 12.39 -15.12
C ASP A 134 18.04 13.87 -15.54
N GLU A 135 17.32 14.70 -14.75
CA GLU A 135 17.93 15.86 -14.08
C GLU A 135 16.99 16.48 -13.00
N PRO A 136 17.54 17.12 -11.95
CA PRO A 136 16.78 17.58 -10.79
C PRO A 136 16.18 18.97 -10.99
N GLN A 137 14.89 19.08 -11.31
CA GLN A 137 14.19 20.36 -11.42
C GLN A 137 13.81 20.99 -10.06
N SER A 138 14.82 21.23 -9.23
CA SER A 138 14.75 22.19 -8.13
C SER A 138 15.00 23.61 -8.63
N ARG A 139 14.03 24.22 -9.33
CA ARG A 139 14.06 25.68 -9.59
C ARG A 139 12.69 26.31 -9.88
N LEU A 140 11.95 26.64 -8.81
CA LEU A 140 11.02 27.78 -8.80
C LEU A 140 11.32 28.63 -7.54
N PRO A 141 11.39 29.97 -7.65
CA PRO A 141 11.66 30.85 -6.51
C PRO A 141 10.36 31.11 -5.74
N ILE A 142 10.00 30.18 -4.86
CA ILE A 142 9.07 30.44 -3.76
C ILE A 142 9.91 30.37 -2.48
N GLY A 143 9.90 31.43 -1.69
CA GLY A 143 10.70 31.50 -0.47
C GLY A 143 10.37 30.34 0.46
N GLU A 144 11.39 29.58 0.84
CA GLU A 144 11.36 28.53 1.88
C GLU A 144 10.09 27.66 1.86
N ALA A 145 9.93 26.79 0.85
CA ALA A 145 8.86 25.78 0.88
C ALA A 145 8.96 24.98 2.20
N PRO A 146 7.98 25.09 3.12
CA PRO A 146 8.17 24.65 4.50
C PRO A 146 8.37 23.14 4.53
N SER A 147 9.28 22.68 5.40
CA SER A 147 9.47 21.26 5.59
C SER A 147 8.13 20.60 5.99
N PRO A 148 7.84 19.36 5.57
CA PRO A 148 6.58 18.70 5.93
C PRO A 148 6.33 18.57 7.44
N GLN A 149 7.38 18.70 8.26
CA GLN A 149 7.28 18.75 9.72
C GLN A 149 6.91 20.16 10.22
N ALA A 150 7.46 21.22 9.63
CA ALA A 150 7.09 22.60 9.96
C ALA A 150 5.61 22.88 9.64
N LEU A 151 5.11 22.38 8.51
CA LEU A 151 3.69 22.44 8.15
C LEU A 151 2.79 21.74 9.20
N LEU A 152 3.23 20.58 9.70
CA LEU A 152 2.52 19.86 10.76
C LEU A 152 2.57 20.62 12.10
N ASP A 153 3.67 21.34 12.39
CA ASP A 153 3.78 22.25 13.54
C ASP A 153 2.90 23.51 13.44
N GLU A 154 2.59 23.99 12.24
CA GLU A 154 1.54 24.99 12.01
C GLU A 154 0.14 24.39 12.27
N TRP A 155 -0.16 23.20 11.72
CA TRP A 155 -1.45 22.54 11.92
C TRP A 155 -1.78 22.22 13.38
N TYR A 156 -0.78 21.87 14.20
CA TYR A 156 -0.95 21.71 15.65
C TYR A 156 -1.40 23.00 16.37
N GLN A 157 -1.12 24.18 15.81
CA GLN A 157 -1.54 25.48 16.35
C GLN A 157 -2.88 25.93 15.76
N ARG A 158 -3.08 25.68 14.45
CA ARG A 158 -4.21 26.18 13.67
C ARG A 158 -5.47 25.32 13.80
N TYR A 159 -5.32 24.00 13.99
CA TYR A 159 -6.42 23.05 14.15
C TYR A 159 -6.25 22.22 15.44
N PRO A 160 -6.34 22.85 16.63
CA PRO A 160 -6.10 22.19 17.92
C PRO A 160 -7.14 21.13 18.29
N GLN A 161 -8.25 21.02 17.55
CA GLN A 161 -9.30 20.01 17.75
C GLN A 161 -9.05 18.69 16.99
N THR A 162 -8.11 18.65 16.05
CA THR A 162 -7.80 17.46 15.22
C THR A 162 -6.38 16.96 15.38
N PHE A 163 -5.40 17.87 15.29
CA PHE A 163 -4.00 17.52 15.39
C PHE A 163 -3.53 17.69 16.84
N PHE A 164 -3.19 16.57 17.48
CA PHE A 164 -2.76 16.55 18.88
C PHE A 164 -1.32 16.05 19.01
N LYS A 165 -0.45 16.83 19.67
CA LYS A 165 0.94 16.41 19.96
C LYS A 165 1.02 15.25 20.96
N GLY A 166 -0.01 15.07 21.80
CA GLY A 166 -0.10 13.99 22.80
C GLY A 166 -0.96 12.81 22.34
N HIS A 167 -2.28 12.96 22.47
CA HIS A 167 -3.30 11.96 22.19
C HIS A 167 -3.87 12.13 20.78
N THR A 168 -3.16 11.66 19.76
CA THR A 168 -3.67 11.64 18.37
C THR A 168 -4.99 10.87 18.30
N ARG A 169 -6.05 11.46 17.72
CA ARG A 169 -7.31 10.77 17.37
C ARG A 169 -7.27 10.29 15.91
N PRO A 170 -8.05 9.27 15.52
CA PRO A 170 -8.25 8.93 14.11
C PRO A 170 -8.79 10.13 13.33
N LEU A 171 -8.28 10.37 12.12
CA LEU A 171 -8.75 11.45 11.26
C LEU A 171 -9.87 10.97 10.32
N LYS A 172 -10.69 11.92 9.85
CA LYS A 172 -11.62 11.74 8.72
C LYS A 172 -10.89 11.17 7.50
N VAL A 173 -11.52 10.22 6.81
CA VAL A 173 -11.05 9.73 5.52
C VAL A 173 -11.26 10.85 4.49
N GLY A 174 -10.22 11.21 3.75
CA GLY A 174 -10.27 12.31 2.77
C GLY A 174 -9.87 13.69 3.30
N ILE A 175 -9.52 13.85 4.58
CA ILE A 175 -9.18 15.15 5.23
C ILE A 175 -8.14 16.02 4.50
N HIS A 176 -7.32 15.44 3.63
CA HIS A 176 -6.42 16.17 2.74
C HIS A 176 -7.12 17.11 1.75
N GLU A 177 -8.35 16.79 1.30
CA GLU A 177 -9.14 17.64 0.39
C GLU A 177 -9.63 18.88 1.13
N ASP A 178 -10.16 18.71 2.35
CA ASP A 178 -10.56 19.81 3.23
C ASP A 178 -9.36 20.73 3.55
N LEU A 179 -8.16 20.17 3.72
CA LEU A 179 -6.92 20.92 3.93
C LEU A 179 -6.46 21.68 2.68
N VAL A 180 -6.60 21.12 1.48
CA VAL A 180 -6.29 21.80 0.20
C VAL A 180 -7.22 23.00 -0.03
N VAL A 181 -8.46 22.95 0.46
CA VAL A 181 -9.40 24.08 0.37
C VAL A 181 -9.08 25.19 1.38
N ARG A 182 -8.61 24.84 2.59
CA ARG A 182 -8.33 25.82 3.67
C ARG A 182 -6.91 26.40 3.64
N GLU A 183 -5.94 25.69 3.08
CA GLU A 183 -4.53 26.09 3.08
C GLU A 183 -3.97 26.29 1.67
N PRO A 184 -3.20 27.36 1.41
CA PRO A 184 -2.66 27.68 0.08
C PRO A 184 -1.41 26.85 -0.29
N TRP A 185 -1.35 25.59 0.16
CA TRP A 185 -0.20 24.70 -0.04
C TRP A 185 -0.48 23.63 -1.10
N PRO A 186 0.54 23.19 -1.87
CA PRO A 186 0.34 22.15 -2.88
C PRO A 186 0.00 20.81 -2.23
N ASP A 187 -1.01 20.11 -2.78
CA ASP A 187 -1.52 18.82 -2.32
C ASP A 187 -0.41 17.78 -2.01
N LYS A 188 0.63 17.72 -2.85
CA LYS A 188 1.81 16.85 -2.63
C LYS A 188 2.51 17.08 -1.27
N LEU A 189 2.58 18.32 -0.80
CA LEU A 189 3.18 18.68 0.49
C LEU A 189 2.22 18.34 1.64
N ILE A 190 0.93 18.65 1.49
CA ILE A 190 -0.15 18.30 2.43
C ILE A 190 -0.19 16.78 2.66
N ARG A 191 -0.25 15.97 1.60
CA ARG A 191 -0.19 14.49 1.69
C ARG A 191 1.08 14.01 2.39
N ARG A 192 2.24 14.62 2.13
CA ARG A 192 3.51 14.24 2.75
C ARG A 192 3.55 14.54 4.25
N ALA A 193 3.04 15.71 4.67
CA ALA A 193 2.92 16.07 6.07
C ALA A 193 1.91 15.18 6.81
N LEU A 194 0.75 14.91 6.18
CA LEU A 194 -0.27 14.01 6.70
C LEU A 194 0.25 12.56 6.83
N ALA A 195 1.01 12.06 5.84
CA ALA A 195 1.66 10.76 5.90
C ALA A 195 2.69 10.69 7.04
N CYS A 196 3.41 11.78 7.33
CA CYS A 196 4.23 11.83 8.54
C CYS A 196 3.38 11.66 9.80
N TYR A 197 2.27 12.41 9.95
CA TYR A 197 1.38 12.31 11.12
C TYR A 197 0.74 10.93 11.31
N VAL A 198 0.20 10.34 10.24
CA VAL A 198 -0.52 9.06 10.27
C VAL A 198 0.41 7.87 10.56
N HIS A 199 1.68 7.93 10.12
CA HIS A 199 2.66 6.88 10.42
C HIS A 199 3.32 7.01 11.81
N LEU A 200 2.95 7.98 12.65
CA LEU A 200 3.47 8.06 14.01
C LEU A 200 3.04 6.84 14.85
N PRO A 201 3.93 6.24 15.67
CA PRO A 201 3.58 5.15 16.59
C PRO A 201 2.45 5.47 17.59
N ARG A 202 2.12 6.76 17.80
CA ARG A 202 0.97 7.18 18.62
C ARG A 202 -0.35 7.11 17.85
N TYR A 203 -0.36 7.50 16.57
CA TYR A 203 -1.55 7.44 15.72
C TYR A 203 -2.01 6.00 15.54
N LEU A 204 -1.09 5.10 15.18
CA LEU A 204 -1.36 3.67 15.00
C LEU A 204 -1.89 2.96 16.28
N LYS A 205 -1.65 3.52 17.48
CA LYS A 205 -2.21 3.02 18.75
C LYS A 205 -3.62 3.53 19.06
N ALA A 206 -3.98 4.67 18.49
CA ALA A 206 -5.27 5.32 18.67
C ALA A 206 -6.33 4.80 17.68
N VAL A 207 -5.91 4.37 16.48
CA VAL A 207 -6.76 3.66 15.53
C VAL A 207 -7.17 2.31 16.13
N ARG A 208 -8.43 2.23 16.57
CA ARG A 208 -9.07 1.06 17.19
C ARG A 208 -10.47 0.90 16.59
N ALA A 209 -10.99 -0.33 16.55
CA ALA A 209 -12.35 -0.58 16.10
C ALA A 209 -13.37 0.27 16.89
N GLY A 210 -14.32 0.89 16.21
CA GLY A 210 -15.32 1.77 16.81
C GLY A 210 -14.77 3.09 17.36
N ALA A 211 -13.52 3.46 17.04
CA ALA A 211 -12.99 4.77 17.41
C ALA A 211 -13.54 5.85 16.46
N GLU A 212 -14.09 6.91 17.03
CA GLU A 212 -14.61 8.07 16.29
C GLU A 212 -13.48 8.80 15.54
N ARG A 213 -13.76 9.14 14.28
CA ARG A 213 -12.90 9.96 13.42
C ARG A 213 -13.23 11.44 13.59
N VAL A 214 -12.22 12.29 13.51
CA VAL A 214 -12.37 13.75 13.69
C VAL A 214 -12.13 14.48 12.36
N ASP A 215 -13.03 15.40 12.03
CA ASP A 215 -12.89 16.38 10.94
C ASP A 215 -12.23 17.68 11.44
N LEU A 216 -11.74 18.54 10.53
CA LEU A 216 -10.98 19.78 10.83
C LEU A 216 -11.64 20.70 11.88
N ASP A 217 -12.97 20.72 11.97
CA ASP A 217 -13.74 21.53 12.91
C ASP A 217 -14.01 20.84 14.28
N GLY A 218 -13.48 19.63 14.49
CA GLY A 218 -13.67 18.83 15.71
C GLY A 218 -14.87 17.87 15.67
N SER A 219 -15.67 17.91 14.60
CA SER A 219 -16.87 17.07 14.42
C SER A 219 -16.53 15.60 14.17
N ASN A 220 -17.43 14.72 14.60
CA ASN A 220 -17.32 13.27 14.36
C ASN A 220 -17.66 12.94 12.89
N ALA A 221 -16.70 12.34 12.18
CA ALA A 221 -16.77 12.03 10.75
C ALA A 221 -16.68 10.51 10.49
N GLY A 222 -17.55 9.76 11.16
CA GLY A 222 -17.62 8.30 11.10
C GLY A 222 -16.68 7.58 12.06
N GLU A 223 -16.59 6.26 11.91
CA GLU A 223 -15.83 5.38 12.81
C GLU A 223 -14.69 4.65 12.08
N VAL A 224 -13.80 4.04 12.86
CA VAL A 224 -12.75 3.15 12.37
C VAL A 224 -13.26 1.71 12.29
N SER A 225 -13.12 1.10 11.11
CA SER A 225 -13.50 -0.29 10.87
C SER A 225 -12.51 -1.29 11.50
N ASP A 226 -13.02 -2.48 11.82
CA ASP A 226 -12.26 -3.63 12.31
C ASP A 226 -11.02 -3.96 11.45
N GLY A 227 -11.17 -3.87 10.12
CA GLY A 227 -10.09 -4.12 9.16
C GLY A 227 -8.96 -3.08 9.27
N GLU A 228 -9.33 -1.80 9.42
CA GLU A 228 -8.39 -0.69 9.56
C GLU A 228 -7.64 -0.75 10.90
N ALA A 229 -8.35 -1.12 11.97
CA ALA A 229 -7.75 -1.35 13.28
C ALA A 229 -6.76 -2.52 13.28
N ARG A 230 -7.06 -3.61 12.55
CA ARG A 230 -6.11 -4.73 12.34
C ARG A 230 -4.89 -4.29 11.52
N TYR A 231 -5.09 -3.50 10.48
CA TYR A 231 -4.00 -2.95 9.66
C TYR A 231 -3.07 -2.03 10.48
N ALA A 232 -3.63 -1.11 11.27
CA ALA A 232 -2.87 -0.21 12.13
C ALA A 232 -2.03 -0.96 13.19
N ARG A 233 -2.57 -2.04 13.76
CA ARG A 233 -1.81 -2.94 14.66
C ARG A 233 -0.64 -3.60 13.94
N ARG A 234 -0.84 -4.15 12.74
CA ARG A 234 0.24 -4.75 11.93
C ARG A 234 1.35 -3.73 11.65
N GLN A 235 0.99 -2.51 11.22
CA GLN A 235 1.95 -1.42 10.97
C GLN A 235 2.70 -1.00 12.23
N LEU A 236 2.07 -1.01 13.40
CA LEU A 236 2.73 -0.68 14.67
C LEU A 236 3.80 -1.73 15.04
N ASP A 237 3.52 -3.01 14.81
CA ASP A 237 4.44 -4.11 15.14
C ASP A 237 5.60 -4.24 14.15
N GLU A 238 5.33 -4.03 12.86
CA GLU A 238 6.33 -3.77 11.80
C GLU A 238 7.29 -2.65 12.23
N LEU A 239 6.76 -1.47 12.56
CA LEU A 239 7.56 -0.30 12.97
C LEU A 239 8.33 -0.54 14.27
N ARG A 240 7.79 -1.33 15.21
CA ARG A 240 8.51 -1.78 16.42
C ARG A 240 9.66 -2.73 16.08
N ALA A 241 9.47 -3.68 15.17
CA ALA A 241 10.52 -4.59 14.70
C ALA A 241 11.65 -3.81 14.02
N GLN A 242 11.34 -2.94 13.06
CA GLN A 242 12.31 -2.09 12.38
C GLN A 242 13.07 -1.15 13.34
N ASN A 243 12.41 -0.62 14.37
CA ASN A 243 13.09 0.21 15.37
C ASN A 243 14.03 -0.61 16.28
N ARG A 244 13.69 -1.87 16.60
CA ARG A 244 14.58 -2.78 17.34
C ARG A 244 15.83 -3.12 16.53
N THR A 245 15.69 -3.51 15.26
CA THR A 245 16.84 -3.84 14.40
C THR A 245 17.73 -2.61 14.15
N ARG A 246 17.15 -1.44 13.85
CA ARG A 246 17.89 -0.17 13.74
C ARG A 246 18.61 0.21 15.03
N LYS A 247 18.03 -0.03 16.21
CA LYS A 247 18.70 0.23 17.50
C LYS A 247 19.87 -0.73 17.73
N ALA A 248 19.71 -2.02 17.42
CA ALA A 248 20.78 -3.01 17.53
C ALA A 248 21.96 -2.66 16.61
N GLN A 249 21.71 -2.39 15.32
CA GLN A 249 22.75 -1.99 14.36
C GLN A 249 23.46 -0.70 14.76
N LYS A 250 22.76 0.28 15.36
CA LYS A 250 23.39 1.50 15.87
C LYS A 250 24.29 1.22 17.06
N ALA A 251 23.85 0.40 18.02
CA ALA A 251 24.63 0.02 19.18
C ALA A 251 25.89 -0.79 18.79
N GLU A 252 25.77 -1.71 17.84
CA GLU A 252 26.89 -2.48 17.29
C GLU A 252 27.92 -1.57 16.60
N ARG A 253 27.47 -0.64 15.74
CA ARG A 253 28.35 0.35 15.09
C ARG A 253 29.03 1.29 16.10
N GLN A 254 28.36 1.64 17.20
CA GLN A 254 28.96 2.42 18.28
C GLN A 254 30.02 1.61 19.04
N ALA A 255 29.70 0.40 19.47
CA ALA A 255 30.63 -0.50 20.14
C ALA A 255 31.85 -0.84 19.28
N GLN A 256 31.70 -0.94 17.95
CA GLN A 256 32.84 -1.13 17.05
C GLN A 256 33.74 0.11 17.00
N ARG A 257 33.16 1.31 16.80
CA ARG A 257 33.92 2.58 16.84
C ARG A 257 34.68 2.79 18.15
N GLU A 258 34.08 2.42 19.28
CA GLU A 258 34.73 2.49 20.60
C GLU A 258 35.90 1.50 20.73
N LYS A 259 35.79 0.28 20.17
CA LYS A 259 36.91 -0.65 20.08
C LYS A 259 38.03 -0.12 19.20
N ASP A 260 37.69 0.37 18.02
CA ASP A 260 38.65 0.88 17.03
C ASP A 260 39.43 2.08 17.60
N ALA A 261 38.74 3.06 18.20
CA ALA A 261 39.37 4.19 18.90
C ALA A 261 40.26 3.75 20.07
N ARG A 262 39.86 2.70 20.81
CA ARG A 262 40.69 2.14 21.90
C ARG A 262 41.92 1.39 21.38
N LEU A 263 41.86 0.79 20.19
CA LEU A 263 43.02 0.19 19.54
C LEU A 263 43.98 1.27 19.04
N GLU A 264 43.47 2.32 18.39
CA GLU A 264 44.24 3.48 17.95
C GLU A 264 44.97 4.16 19.12
N GLN A 265 44.28 4.40 20.24
CA GLN A 265 44.89 4.96 21.45
C GLN A 265 46.03 4.08 21.99
N LYS A 266 45.88 2.76 21.97
CA LYS A 266 46.95 1.82 22.38
C LYS A 266 48.13 1.84 21.42
N LEU A 267 47.88 1.90 20.12
CA LEU A 267 48.93 2.01 19.10
C LEU A 267 49.74 3.29 19.29
N GLY A 268 49.08 4.44 19.50
CA GLY A 268 49.74 5.70 19.82
C GLY A 268 50.61 5.64 21.08
N GLN A 269 50.10 5.00 22.16
CA GLN A 269 50.88 4.78 23.38
C GLN A 269 52.13 3.90 23.15
N LEU A 270 52.03 2.86 22.33
CA LEU A 270 53.16 1.97 22.01
C LEU A 270 54.21 2.68 21.15
N LEU A 271 53.79 3.46 20.15
CA LEU A 271 54.69 4.25 19.30
C LEU A 271 55.45 5.29 20.14
N SER A 272 54.74 6.10 20.94
CA SER A 272 55.36 7.10 21.80
C SER A 272 56.34 6.49 22.82
N LYS A 273 56.07 5.29 23.33
CA LYS A 273 56.99 4.57 24.22
C LYS A 273 58.25 4.07 23.50
N HIS A 274 58.19 3.81 22.20
CA HIS A 274 59.35 3.40 21.39
C HIS A 274 60.22 4.59 20.96
N GLU A 275 59.64 5.78 20.80
CA GLU A 275 60.39 7.01 20.49
C GLU A 275 61.20 7.55 21.68
N GLN A 276 60.88 7.13 22.91
CA GLN A 276 61.56 7.54 24.15
C GLN A 276 62.65 6.56 24.62
N ARG A 277 63.13 5.67 23.73
CA ARG A 277 64.08 4.60 24.04
C ARG A 277 65.31 4.62 23.15
#